data_AF-A0A327NGJ4-F1
#
_entry.id   AF-A0A327NGJ4-F1
#
_cell.length_a   1.000
_cell.length_b   1.000
_cell.length_c   1.000
_cell.angle_alpha   90.00
_cell.angle_beta   90.00
_cell.angle_gamma   90.00
#
_symmetry.space_group_name_H-M   'P 1'
#
loop_
_entity.id
_entity.type
_entity.pdbx_description
1 polymer ?
#
loop_
_entity_poly.entity_id
_entity_poly.type
_entity_poly.pdbx_seq_one_letter_code
_entity_poly.pdbx_strand_id
1 'polypeptide(L)'
;MKRRLTGQHGSNDFDRQSVLYLRGDVNYSRVHLQTGQILVSSRTLKWYADRWPDFVRVHKGALVNPAYAGQVKLTSSQRSLSY
;
A
#
# COMPACT_ATOMS: atom_id res chain seq x y z
N MET A 1 14.35 3.42 -21.00
CA MET A 1 13.41 4.49 -20.61
C MET A 1 13.29 4.53 -19.09
N LYS A 2 13.93 5.48 -18.39
CA LYS A 2 13.80 5.64 -16.94
C LYS A 2 12.62 6.57 -16.65
N ARG A 3 11.47 6.03 -16.20
CA ARG A 3 10.35 6.86 -15.71
C ARG A 3 10.82 7.56 -14.45
N ARG A 4 11.06 8.88 -14.53
CA ARG A 4 11.22 9.74 -13.36
C ARG A 4 9.91 9.66 -12.58
N LEU A 5 9.94 9.06 -11.39
CA LEU A 5 8.87 9.22 -10.43
C LEU A 5 8.98 10.68 -9.95
N THR A 6 8.11 11.54 -10.48
CA THR A 6 8.03 12.93 -10.07
C THR A 6 7.75 12.93 -8.57
N GLY A 7 8.78 13.25 -7.78
CA GLY A 7 8.65 13.56 -6.37
C GLY A 7 7.91 14.88 -6.23
N GLN A 8 6.62 14.86 -6.54
CA GLN A 8 5.68 15.86 -6.06
C GLN A 8 5.79 15.78 -4.54
N HIS A 9 6.25 16.86 -3.91
CA HIS A 9 6.06 17.10 -2.48
C HIS A 9 4.55 17.27 -2.26
N GLY A 10 3.82 16.16 -2.39
CA GLY A 10 2.38 16.14 -2.39
C GLY A 10 1.92 16.45 -0.98
N SER A 11 1.16 17.52 -0.84
CA SER A 11 0.09 17.54 0.16
C SER A 11 -0.51 16.13 0.26
N ASN A 12 -0.66 15.59 1.47
CA ASN A 12 -1.29 14.27 1.67
C ASN A 12 -2.81 14.29 1.34
N ASP A 13 -3.25 15.22 0.49
CA ASP A 13 -4.61 15.37 0.00
C ASP A 13 -4.81 14.44 -1.20
N PHE A 14 -4.89 13.16 -0.91
CA PHE A 14 -5.48 12.19 -1.82
C PHE A 14 -6.70 11.60 -1.14
N ASP A 15 -7.76 11.38 -1.91
CA ASP A 15 -8.99 10.82 -1.38
C ASP A 15 -8.75 9.37 -0.95
N ARG A 16 -9.03 9.07 0.32
CA ARG A 16 -8.94 7.72 0.90
C ARG A 16 -9.76 6.71 0.09
N GLN A 17 -10.92 7.10 -0.42
CA GLN A 17 -11.77 6.19 -1.20
C GLN A 17 -11.11 5.79 -2.52
N SER A 18 -10.28 6.65 -3.09
CA SER A 18 -9.53 6.34 -4.32
C SER A 18 -8.31 5.42 -4.10
N VAL A 19 -7.97 5.06 -2.86
CA VAL A 19 -6.78 4.26 -2.53
C VAL A 19 -7.09 2.76 -2.64
N LEU A 20 -6.32 2.07 -3.47
CA LEU A 20 -6.40 0.62 -3.66
C LEU A 20 -5.61 -0.14 -2.59
N TYR A 21 -4.34 0.23 -2.43
CA TYR A 21 -3.44 -0.39 -1.46
C TYR A 21 -2.23 0.51 -1.20
N LEU A 22 -1.50 0.21 -0.13
CA LEU A 22 -0.25 0.85 0.22
C LEU A 22 0.86 -0.17 0.36
N ARG A 23 2.08 0.24 -0.02
CA ARG A 23 3.31 -0.51 0.18
C ARG A 23 4.26 0.26 1.07
N GLY A 24 4.80 -0.42 2.08
CA GLY A 24 5.78 0.16 2.98
C GLY A 24 7.17 0.15 2.33
N ASP A 25 7.88 1.25 2.46
CA ASP A 25 9.26 1.44 2.01
C ASP A 25 10.05 2.16 3.11
N VAL A 26 10.59 1.37 4.05
CA VAL A 26 11.23 1.84 5.29
C VAL A 26 10.31 2.78 6.08
N ASN A 27 10.57 4.09 6.08
CA ASN A 27 9.80 5.11 6.81
C ASN A 27 8.75 5.80 5.93
N TYR A 28 8.66 5.41 4.66
CA TYR A 28 7.72 5.94 3.68
C TYR A 28 6.68 4.89 3.31
N SER A 29 5.59 5.35 2.71
CA SER A 29 4.60 4.48 2.08
C SER A 29 4.34 4.94 0.66
N ARG A 30 4.25 3.99 -0.26
CA ARG A 30 3.75 4.20 -1.62
C ARG A 30 2.24 3.95 -1.60
N VAL A 31 1.47 4.97 -1.93
CA VAL A 31 0.01 4.94 -2.01
C VAL A 31 -0.40 4.72 -3.46
N HIS A 32 -1.07 3.61 -3.73
CA HIS A 32 -1.53 3.25 -5.07
C HIS A 32 -2.98 3.64 -5.23
N LEU A 33 -3.24 4.59 -6.14
CA LEU A 33 -4.59 5.12 -6.41
C LEU A 33 -5.25 4.38 -7.57
N GLN A 34 -6.58 4.44 -7.62
CA GLN A 34 -7.39 3.88 -8.70
C GLN A 34 -7.05 4.47 -10.08
N THR A 35 -6.56 5.71 -10.12
CA THR A 35 -6.10 6.38 -11.35
C THR A 35 -4.82 5.76 -11.94
N GLY A 36 -4.17 4.83 -11.22
CA GLY A 36 -2.86 4.30 -11.57
C GLY A 36 -1.69 5.17 -11.10
N GLN A 37 -1.97 6.32 -10.48
CA GLN A 37 -0.95 7.15 -9.85
C GLN A 37 -0.40 6.49 -8.59
N ILE A 38 0.90 6.68 -8.37
CA ILE A 38 1.59 6.26 -7.14
C ILE A 38 2.12 7.51 -6.45
N LEU A 39 1.66 7.75 -5.23
CA LEU A 39 2.14 8.84 -4.38
C LEU A 39 3.09 8.29 -3.33
N VAL A 40 4.12 9.05 -2.98
CA VAL A 40 4.99 8.74 -1.85
C VAL A 40 4.56 9.59 -0.67
N SER A 41 4.17 8.95 0.42
CA SER A 41 3.88 9.60 1.70
C SER A 41 5.01 9.36 2.69
N SER A 42 5.34 10.38 3.47
CA SER A 42 6.26 10.31 4.62
C SER A 42 5.64 9.64 5.85
N ARG A 43 4.43 9.05 5.72
CA ARG A 43 3.78 8.28 6.79
C ARG A 43 4.05 6.80 6.61
N THR A 44 4.23 6.09 7.72
CA THR A 44 4.44 4.63 7.73
C THR A 44 3.13 3.89 7.50
N LEU A 45 3.21 2.63 7.08
CA LEU A 45 2.03 1.75 6.99
C LEU A 45 1.31 1.60 8.33
N LYS A 46 2.03 1.64 9.45
CA LYS A 46 1.42 1.59 10.78
C LYS A 46 0.52 2.80 11.00
N TRP A 47 1.00 4.00 10.66
CA TRP A 47 0.22 5.23 10.80
C TRP A 47 -1.12 5.16 10.05
N TYR A 48 -1.11 4.59 8.83
CA TYR A 48 -2.31 4.38 8.02
C TYR A 48 -3.21 3.29 8.60
N ALA A 49 -2.65 2.14 8.98
CA ALA A 49 -3.43 1.03 9.55
C ALA A 49 -4.17 1.46 10.83
N ASP A 50 -3.53 2.28 11.68
CA ASP A 50 -4.14 2.78 12.90
C ASP A 50 -5.31 3.76 12.63
N ARG A 51 -5.36 4.41 11.45
CA ARG A 51 -6.35 5.45 11.09
C ARG A 51 -7.41 4.97 10.11
N TRP A 52 -7.11 3.94 9.33
CA TRP A 52 -7.99 3.39 8.31
C TRP A 52 -8.37 1.96 8.70
N PRO A 53 -9.28 1.80 9.67
CA PRO A 53 -9.63 0.47 10.20
C PRO A 53 -10.24 -0.44 9.14
N ASP A 54 -10.83 0.13 8.08
CA ASP A 54 -11.41 -0.64 6.98
C ASP A 54 -10.35 -1.25 6.06
N PHE A 55 -9.08 -0.84 6.18
CA PHE A 55 -7.98 -1.41 5.41
C PHE A 55 -7.38 -2.60 6.16
N VAL A 56 -7.08 -3.67 5.43
CA VAL A 56 -6.56 -4.91 6.00
C VAL A 56 -5.05 -5.00 5.79
N ARG A 57 -4.31 -5.16 6.89
CA ARG A 57 -2.86 -5.33 6.85
C ARG A 57 -2.48 -6.79 6.60
N VAL A 58 -2.48 -7.19 5.33
CA VAL A 58 -2.21 -8.57 4.90
C VAL A 58 -0.73 -9.00 5.02
N HIS A 59 0.21 -8.05 5.10
CA HIS A 59 1.64 -8.32 5.25
C HIS A 59 2.35 -7.13 5.95
N LYS A 60 3.51 -7.35 6.56
CA LYS A 60 4.27 -6.27 7.23
C LYS A 60 4.53 -5.05 6.33
N GLY A 61 4.68 -5.29 5.03
CA GLY A 61 4.90 -4.29 3.99
C GLY A 61 3.70 -4.00 3.08
N ALA A 62 2.49 -4.46 3.41
CA ALA A 62 1.30 -4.20 2.58
C ALA A 62 0.03 -3.95 3.43
N LEU A 63 -0.72 -2.93 3.03
CA LEU A 63 -2.03 -2.58 3.58
C LEU A 63 -3.01 -2.44 2.40
N VAL A 64 -4.12 -3.18 2.43
CA VAL A 64 -5.01 -3.34 1.26
C VAL A 64 -6.40 -2.81 1.58
N ASN A 65 -7.03 -2.12 0.63
CA ASN A 65 -8.44 -1.79 0.71
C ASN A 65 -9.28 -2.99 0.24
N PRO A 66 -10.01 -3.69 1.13
CA PRO A 66 -10.79 -4.85 0.77
C PRO A 66 -11.94 -4.52 -0.20
N ALA A 67 -12.42 -3.28 -0.25
CA ALA A 67 -13.48 -2.86 -1.17
C ALA A 67 -13.10 -3.01 -2.66
N TYR A 68 -11.80 -3.02 -2.97
CA TYR A 68 -11.28 -3.20 -4.32
C TYR A 68 -10.71 -4.61 -4.58
N ALA A 69 -10.77 -5.51 -3.60
CA ALA A 69 -10.26 -6.87 -3.75
C ALA A 69 -11.34 -7.77 -4.40
N GLY A 70 -11.14 -8.16 -5.66
CA GLY A 70 -12.10 -9.02 -6.38
C GLY A 70 -11.96 -10.52 -6.10
N GLN A 71 -10.76 -11.00 -5.78
CA GLN A 71 -10.51 -12.42 -5.48
C GLN A 71 -9.35 -12.57 -4.51
N VAL A 72 -9.48 -13.50 -3.56
CA VAL A 72 -8.39 -13.95 -2.69
C VAL A 72 -8.09 -15.40 -3.02
N LYS A 73 -6.82 -15.70 -3.32
CA LYS A 73 -6.35 -17.07 -3.52
C LYS A 73 -5.43 -17.42 -2.37
N LEU A 74 -5.82 -18.43 -1.59
CA LEU A 74 -4.94 -19.02 -0.58
C LEU A 74 -3.86 -19.80 -1.32
N THR A 75 -2.61 -19.33 -1.21
CA THR A 75 -1.47 -20.12 -1.66
C THR A 75 -1.09 -21.12 -0.57
N SER A 76 -0.83 -22.36 -0.95
CA SER A 76 -0.26 -23.35 -0.03
C SER A 76 1.04 -22.78 0.53
N SER A 77 1.15 -22.68 1.87
CA SER A 77 2.33 -22.19 2.57
C SER A 77 3.59 -22.79 1.95
N GLN A 78 4.46 -21.95 1.37
CA GLN A 78 5.83 -22.37 1.14
C GLN A 78 6.46 -22.52 2.52
N ARG A 79 6.54 -23.77 3.01
CA ARG A 79 7.48 -24.13 4.07
C ARG A 79 8.87 -23.79 3.53
N SER A 80 9.36 -22.59 3.84
CA SER A 80 10.77 -22.27 3.66
C SER A 80 11.55 -23.21 4.57
N LEU A 81 12.20 -24.21 3.98
CA LEU A 81 13.24 -24.98 4.66
C LEU A 81 14.33 -23.98 5.05
N SER A 82 14.39 -23.63 6.33
CA SER A 82 15.56 -23.00 6.94
C SER A 82 16.68 -24.04 6.95
N TYR A 83 17.74 -23.80 6.17
CA TYR A 83 19.04 -24.44 6.31
C TYR A 83 19.81 -23.82 7.49
#